data_AF-A0A7S2BE24-F1
#
_entry.id   AF-A0A7S2BE24-F1
#
_cell.length_a   1.000
_cell.length_b   1.000
_cell.length_c   1.000
_cell.angle_alpha   90.00
_cell.angle_beta   90.00
_cell.angle_gamma   90.00
#
_symmetry.space_group_name_H-M   'P 1'
#
loop_
_entity.id
_entity.type
_entity.pdbx_description
1 polymer ?
#
loop_
_entity_poly.entity_id
_entity_poly.type
_entity_poly.pdbx_seq_one_letter_code
_entity_poly.pdbx_strand_id
1 'polypeptide(L)'
;EGGIPEQAVRAVDGRLTRELRRVGYTAKVLKKVGFPLYEIVQGDYSAADLKEAKYNATELKEVGFSAGSLRVAGFTSRQLDAAKYKLREMQEGGYPWKDLVIFLRATYTELTDAGYKKLDPKHRLFLEYRHEPDLEVGVVQ
;
A
#
# COMPACT_ATOMS: atom_id res chain seq x y z
N GLU A 1 16.98 -24.94 -20.19
CA GLU A 1 16.09 -23.83 -20.57
C GLU A 1 14.69 -24.08 -20.04
N GLY A 2 14.25 -23.35 -19.02
CA GLY A 2 12.88 -23.40 -18.51
C GLY A 2 12.04 -22.30 -19.17
N GLY A 3 11.89 -22.38 -20.49
CA GLY A 3 11.00 -21.48 -21.22
C GLY A 3 9.58 -21.66 -20.73
N ILE A 4 8.88 -20.54 -20.48
CA ILE A 4 7.46 -20.59 -20.16
C ILE A 4 6.77 -21.24 -21.36
N PRO A 5 5.97 -22.31 -21.19
CA PRO A 5 5.34 -22.96 -22.32
C PRO A 5 4.55 -21.93 -23.10
N GLU A 6 4.75 -21.85 -24.41
CA GLU A 6 4.14 -20.87 -25.33
C GLU A 6 2.59 -20.83 -25.20
N GLN A 7 2.02 -21.94 -24.72
CA GLN A 7 0.61 -22.16 -24.43
C GLN A 7 0.12 -21.42 -23.17
N ALA A 8 1.02 -21.08 -22.25
CA ALA A 8 0.74 -20.22 -21.11
C ALA A 8 0.36 -18.81 -21.58
N VAL A 9 1.03 -18.26 -22.58
CA VAL A 9 0.74 -16.88 -23.04
C VAL A 9 -0.68 -16.73 -23.66
N ARG A 10 -1.43 -17.83 -23.83
CA ARG A 10 -2.77 -17.85 -24.44
C ARG A 10 -3.94 -17.96 -23.45
N ALA A 11 -3.71 -18.29 -22.18
CA ALA A 11 -4.80 -18.40 -21.20
C ALA A 11 -5.01 -17.06 -20.49
N VAL A 12 -5.95 -16.27 -21.02
CA VAL A 12 -6.35 -14.93 -20.55
C VAL A 12 -7.23 -15.00 -19.28
N ASP A 13 -7.37 -16.18 -18.66
CA ASP A 13 -8.03 -16.37 -17.37
C ASP A 13 -6.98 -16.77 -16.32
N GLY A 14 -6.85 -16.03 -15.21
CA GLY A 14 -5.75 -16.21 -14.23
C GLY A 14 -5.63 -17.57 -13.52
N ARG A 15 -6.38 -18.58 -13.96
CA ARG A 15 -6.12 -20.00 -13.69
C ARG A 15 -4.69 -20.39 -14.09
N LEU A 16 -4.20 -19.86 -15.21
CA LEU A 16 -2.84 -20.13 -15.64
C LEU A 16 -1.81 -19.62 -14.65
N THR A 17 -1.93 -18.38 -14.18
CA THR A 17 -0.98 -17.78 -13.24
C THR A 17 -0.95 -18.54 -11.92
N ARG A 18 -2.08 -19.12 -11.50
CA ARG A 18 -2.17 -20.02 -10.35
C ARG A 18 -1.39 -21.32 -10.57
N GLU A 19 -1.52 -21.94 -11.74
CA GLU A 19 -0.75 -23.14 -12.09
C GLU A 19 0.76 -22.84 -12.16
N LEU A 20 1.14 -21.71 -12.77
CA LEU A 20 2.53 -21.24 -12.81
C LEU A 20 3.09 -21.02 -11.40
N ARG A 21 2.29 -20.44 -10.49
CA ARG A 21 2.68 -20.30 -9.08
C ARG A 21 2.91 -21.65 -8.41
N ARG A 22 2.02 -22.63 -8.63
CA ARG A 22 2.12 -23.98 -8.06
C ARG A 22 3.38 -24.72 -8.49
N VAL A 23 3.85 -24.49 -9.71
CA VAL A 23 5.10 -25.08 -10.23
C VAL A 23 6.34 -24.22 -9.97
N GLY A 24 6.23 -23.15 -9.17
CA GLY A 24 7.36 -22.39 -8.62
C GLY A 24 7.76 -21.13 -9.38
N TYR A 25 6.95 -20.66 -10.35
CA TYR A 25 7.20 -19.35 -10.95
C TYR A 25 6.93 -18.24 -9.94
N THR A 26 7.80 -17.24 -9.91
CA THR A 26 7.65 -16.06 -9.04
C THR A 26 7.01 -14.91 -9.82
N ALA A 27 6.33 -14.01 -9.12
CA ALA A 27 5.79 -12.79 -9.72
C ALA A 27 6.87 -11.97 -10.46
N LYS A 28 8.13 -12.03 -10.02
CA LYS A 28 9.26 -11.37 -10.69
C LYS A 28 9.54 -11.96 -12.07
N VAL A 29 9.45 -13.28 -12.22
CA VAL A 29 9.62 -13.94 -13.53
C VAL A 29 8.44 -13.58 -14.44
N LEU A 30 7.21 -13.66 -13.93
CA LEU A 30 6.01 -13.33 -14.69
C LEU A 30 5.99 -11.86 -15.14
N LYS A 31 6.41 -10.93 -14.30
CA LYS A 31 6.59 -9.52 -14.69
C LYS A 31 7.59 -9.36 -15.84
N LYS A 32 8.74 -10.06 -15.77
CA LYS A 32 9.80 -9.97 -16.78
C LYS A 32 9.38 -10.48 -18.15
N VAL A 33 8.52 -11.50 -18.20
CA VAL A 33 8.04 -12.08 -19.46
C VAL A 33 6.78 -11.40 -19.99
N GLY A 34 6.30 -10.36 -19.31
CA GLY A 34 5.23 -9.49 -19.81
C GLY A 34 3.83 -9.85 -19.33
N PHE A 35 3.67 -10.69 -18.31
CA PHE A 35 2.35 -10.89 -17.71
C PHE A 35 1.85 -9.58 -17.08
N PRO A 36 0.62 -9.16 -17.38
CA PRO A 36 0.05 -7.98 -16.77
C PRO A 36 -0.24 -8.24 -15.29
N LEU A 37 -0.12 -7.19 -14.46
CA LEU A 37 -0.26 -7.31 -13.00
C LEU A 37 -1.61 -7.93 -12.59
N TYR A 38 -2.71 -7.58 -13.27
CA TYR A 38 -4.03 -8.13 -12.94
C TYR A 38 -4.09 -9.66 -13.07
N GLU A 39 -3.39 -10.26 -14.05
CA GLU A 39 -3.33 -11.73 -14.20
C GLU A 39 -2.48 -12.36 -13.11
N ILE A 40 -1.37 -11.71 -12.75
CA ILE A 40 -0.52 -12.18 -11.66
C ILE A 40 -1.33 -12.20 -10.35
N VAL A 41 -2.12 -11.16 -10.08
CA VAL A 41 -2.98 -11.12 -8.88
C VAL A 41 -4.02 -12.23 -8.86
N GLN A 42 -4.62 -12.57 -10.01
CA GLN A 42 -5.56 -13.70 -10.12
C GLN A 42 -4.91 -15.07 -9.84
N GLY A 43 -3.57 -15.15 -9.88
CA GLY A 43 -2.76 -16.31 -9.50
C GLY A 43 -2.52 -16.47 -8.01
N ASP A 44 -3.20 -15.69 -7.16
CA ASP A 44 -3.07 -15.71 -5.69
C ASP A 44 -1.67 -15.34 -5.18
N TYR A 45 -0.93 -14.50 -5.92
CA TYR A 45 0.32 -13.92 -5.43
C TYR A 45 0.03 -12.87 -4.37
N SER A 46 0.76 -12.94 -3.25
CA SER A 46 0.61 -12.03 -2.13
C SER A 46 1.22 -10.65 -2.42
N ALA A 47 0.85 -9.64 -1.65
CA ALA A 47 1.50 -8.33 -1.72
C ALA A 47 3.02 -8.40 -1.47
N ALA A 48 3.49 -9.38 -0.69
CA ALA A 48 4.91 -9.61 -0.45
C ALA A 48 5.61 -10.12 -1.72
N ASP A 49 5.04 -11.12 -2.39
CA ASP A 49 5.55 -11.64 -3.66
C ASP A 49 5.65 -10.53 -4.72
N LEU A 50 4.63 -9.66 -4.77
CA LEU A 50 4.57 -8.55 -5.72
C LEU A 50 5.57 -7.44 -5.37
N LYS A 51 5.80 -7.18 -4.08
CA LYS A 51 6.85 -6.26 -3.62
C LYS A 51 8.25 -6.75 -4.00
N GLU A 52 8.51 -8.06 -3.87
CA GLU A 52 9.77 -8.67 -4.31
C GLU A 52 9.96 -8.56 -5.84
N ALA A 53 8.86 -8.65 -6.58
CA ALA A 53 8.78 -8.36 -8.01
C ALA A 53 8.87 -6.85 -8.36
N LYS A 54 9.11 -5.99 -7.36
CA LYS A 54 9.27 -4.54 -7.49
C LYS A 54 8.02 -3.83 -7.99
N TYR A 55 6.82 -4.33 -7.64
CA TYR A 55 5.60 -3.54 -7.74
C TYR A 55 5.53 -2.54 -6.57
N ASN A 56 5.08 -1.32 -6.86
CA ASN A 56 4.91 -0.27 -5.87
C ASN A 56 3.47 -0.24 -5.32
N ALA A 57 3.24 0.53 -4.25
CA ALA A 57 1.94 0.59 -3.60
C ALA A 57 0.82 1.16 -4.50
N THR A 58 1.14 2.03 -5.45
CA THR A 58 0.17 2.59 -6.41
C THR A 58 -0.33 1.51 -7.37
N GLU A 59 0.59 0.75 -7.96
CA GLU A 59 0.27 -0.37 -8.86
C GLU A 59 -0.58 -1.42 -8.12
N LEU A 60 -0.26 -1.70 -6.85
CA LEU A 60 -1.01 -2.67 -6.05
C LEU A 60 -2.40 -2.15 -5.64
N LYS A 61 -2.54 -0.85 -5.41
CA LYS A 61 -3.83 -0.23 -5.13
C LYS A 61 -4.79 -0.35 -6.31
N GLU A 62 -4.29 -0.10 -7.52
CA GLU A 62 -5.09 -0.18 -8.75
C GLU A 62 -5.68 -1.57 -9.00
N VAL A 63 -4.99 -2.62 -8.54
CA VAL A 63 -5.45 -4.02 -8.62
C VAL A 63 -6.12 -4.51 -7.33
N GLY A 64 -6.50 -3.60 -6.43
CA GLY A 64 -7.39 -3.87 -5.32
C GLY A 64 -6.73 -4.31 -4.01
N PHE A 65 -5.42 -4.15 -3.83
CA PHE A 65 -4.81 -4.42 -2.53
C PHE A 65 -5.26 -3.40 -1.48
N SER A 66 -5.63 -3.90 -0.31
CA SER A 66 -5.92 -3.04 0.84
C SER A 66 -4.63 -2.56 1.50
N ALA A 67 -4.72 -1.43 2.21
CA ALA A 67 -3.62 -0.93 3.03
C ALA A 67 -3.11 -1.99 4.03
N GLY A 68 -4.00 -2.82 4.58
CA GLY A 68 -3.65 -3.89 5.51
C GLY A 68 -2.79 -4.98 4.87
N SER A 69 -3.13 -5.43 3.66
CA SER A 69 -2.32 -6.39 2.91
C SER A 69 -0.94 -5.81 2.58
N LEU A 70 -0.88 -4.53 2.21
CA LEU A 70 0.40 -3.84 1.98
C LEU A 70 1.23 -3.69 3.26
N ARG A 71 0.58 -3.43 4.41
CA ARG A 71 1.26 -3.36 5.71
C ARG A 71 1.93 -4.67 6.07
N VAL A 72 1.21 -5.80 5.89
CA VAL A 72 1.74 -7.15 6.14
C VAL A 72 2.91 -7.47 5.21
N ALA A 73 2.86 -7.00 3.95
CA ALA A 73 3.99 -7.07 3.02
C ALA A 73 5.14 -6.09 3.34
N GLY A 74 5.01 -5.30 4.40
CA GLY A 74 6.02 -4.36 4.89
C GLY A 74 6.13 -3.07 4.07
N PHE A 75 5.06 -2.65 3.39
CA PHE A 75 5.01 -1.29 2.85
C PHE A 75 4.87 -0.27 4.00
N THR A 76 5.50 0.89 3.85
CA THR A 76 5.48 1.95 4.86
C THR A 76 4.31 2.90 4.64
N SER A 77 3.93 3.66 5.68
CA SER A 77 2.91 4.70 5.58
C SER A 77 3.22 5.72 4.48
N ARG A 78 4.50 6.10 4.29
CA ARG A 78 4.93 6.98 3.19
C ARG A 78 4.66 6.39 1.81
N GLN A 79 4.86 5.09 1.64
CA GLN A 79 4.57 4.44 0.35
C GLN A 79 3.07 4.42 0.07
N LEU A 80 2.25 4.22 1.10
CA LEU A 80 0.80 4.29 0.96
C LEU A 80 0.29 5.71 0.71
N ASP A 81 0.91 6.71 1.33
CA ASP A 81 0.60 8.12 1.08
C ASP A 81 0.95 8.55 -0.35
N ALA A 82 2.11 8.12 -0.85
CA ALA A 82 2.48 8.30 -2.26
C ALA A 82 1.47 7.61 -3.22
N ALA A 83 0.93 6.46 -2.80
CA ALA A 83 -0.16 5.74 -3.49
C ALA A 83 -1.56 6.29 -3.17
N LYS A 84 -1.66 7.44 -2.49
CA LYS A 84 -2.90 8.16 -2.18
C LYS A 84 -3.90 7.34 -1.37
N TYR A 85 -3.47 6.39 -0.55
CA TYR A 85 -4.35 5.77 0.45
C TYR A 85 -4.76 6.82 1.48
N LYS A 86 -6.05 6.84 1.82
CA LYS A 86 -6.59 7.72 2.85
C LYS A 86 -6.17 7.23 4.23
N LEU A 87 -6.09 8.14 5.20
CA LEU A 87 -5.79 7.81 6.60
C LEU A 87 -6.77 6.78 7.18
N ARG A 88 -8.03 6.80 6.77
CA ARG A 88 -9.03 5.78 7.13
C ARG A 88 -8.66 4.39 6.61
N GLU A 89 -8.23 4.29 5.36
CA GLU A 89 -7.77 3.01 4.79
C GLU A 89 -6.53 2.50 5.54
N MET A 90 -5.60 3.41 5.90
CA MET A 90 -4.44 3.07 6.72
C MET A 90 -4.85 2.64 8.15
N GLN A 91 -5.86 3.28 8.74
CA GLN A 91 -6.41 2.92 10.04
C GLN A 91 -7.02 1.52 10.03
N GLU A 92 -7.88 1.23 9.05
CA GLU A 92 -8.50 -0.09 8.83
C GLU A 92 -7.43 -1.14 8.50
N GLY A 93 -6.37 -0.74 7.78
CA GLY A 93 -5.20 -1.55 7.51
C GLY A 93 -4.29 -1.81 8.72
N GLY A 94 -4.53 -1.14 9.85
CA GLY A 94 -3.81 -1.33 11.11
C GLY A 94 -2.47 -0.59 11.18
N TYR A 95 -2.25 0.47 10.40
CA TYR A 95 -1.07 1.30 10.61
C TYR A 95 -1.14 1.99 11.98
N PRO A 96 -0.04 2.08 12.72
CA PRO A 96 -0.05 2.79 13.99
C PRO A 96 -0.11 4.29 13.73
N TRP A 97 -1.02 4.99 14.41
CA TRP A 97 -1.19 6.43 14.23
C TRP A 97 0.10 7.23 14.47
N LYS A 98 0.99 6.74 15.36
CA LYS A 98 2.30 7.35 15.63
C LYS A 98 3.16 7.43 14.38
N ASP A 99 3.17 6.38 13.55
CA ASP A 99 3.90 6.39 12.27
C ASP A 99 3.30 7.42 11.31
N LEU A 100 1.98 7.60 11.34
CA LEU A 100 1.31 8.59 10.48
C LEU A 100 1.64 10.02 10.92
N VAL A 101 1.72 10.29 12.23
CA VAL A 101 2.18 11.59 12.75
C VAL A 101 3.64 11.85 12.36
N ILE A 102 4.53 10.90 12.66
CA ILE A 102 5.97 11.08 12.45
C ILE A 102 6.30 11.22 10.97
N PHE A 103 5.73 10.35 10.12
CA PHE A 103 6.15 10.25 8.72
C PHE A 103 5.29 11.03 7.74
N LEU A 104 4.00 11.26 8.06
CA LEU A 104 3.05 11.95 7.19
C LEU A 104 2.58 13.30 7.77
N ARG A 105 3.01 13.66 8.99
CA ARG A 105 2.54 14.85 9.71
C ARG A 105 1.02 14.88 9.91
N ALA A 106 0.40 13.71 10.01
CA ALA A 106 -1.02 13.59 10.27
C ALA A 106 -1.38 14.26 11.61
N THR A 107 -2.40 15.09 11.60
CA THR A 107 -2.85 15.86 12.76
C THR A 107 -3.80 15.04 13.63
N TYR A 108 -4.03 15.52 14.87
CA TYR A 108 -4.99 14.91 15.78
C TYR A 108 -6.40 14.82 15.17
N THR A 109 -6.83 15.89 14.49
CA THR A 109 -8.15 15.97 13.84
C THR A 109 -8.27 14.97 12.71
N GLU A 110 -7.29 14.94 11.79
CA GLU A 110 -7.29 14.00 10.67
C GLU A 110 -7.30 12.53 11.12
N LEU A 111 -6.56 12.19 12.18
CA LEU A 111 -6.56 10.83 12.72
C LEU A 111 -7.87 10.48 13.42
N THR A 112 -8.47 11.43 14.14
CA THR A 112 -9.78 11.22 14.76
C THR A 112 -10.85 11.00 13.69
N ASP A 113 -10.85 11.80 12.62
CA ASP A 113 -11.76 11.67 11.47
C ASP A 113 -11.53 10.35 10.70
N ALA A 114 -10.29 9.90 10.65
CA ALA A 114 -9.93 8.59 10.10
C ALA A 114 -10.36 7.40 10.99
N GLY A 115 -10.85 7.65 12.21
CA GLY A 115 -11.38 6.62 13.11
C GLY A 115 -10.39 6.09 14.14
N TYR A 116 -9.22 6.71 14.31
CA TYR A 116 -8.32 6.36 15.41
C TYR A 116 -8.92 6.75 16.76
N LYS A 117 -8.85 5.83 17.73
CA LYS A 117 -9.44 5.99 19.06
C LYS A 117 -8.36 6.10 20.12
N LYS A 118 -8.74 6.61 21.31
CA LYS A 118 -7.85 6.77 22.48
C LYS A 118 -6.61 7.63 22.19
N LEU A 119 -6.77 8.64 21.32
CA LEU A 119 -5.75 9.64 21.09
C LEU A 119 -5.81 10.68 22.21
N ASP A 120 -4.64 11.12 22.67
CA ASP A 120 -4.53 12.27 23.55
C ASP A 120 -4.06 13.47 22.71
N PRO A 121 -4.85 14.56 22.58
CA PRO A 121 -4.45 15.74 21.81
C PRO A 121 -3.20 16.43 22.38
N LYS A 122 -2.86 16.19 23.65
CA LYS A 122 -1.64 16.69 24.30
C LYS A 122 -0.46 15.73 24.21
N HIS A 123 -0.63 14.59 23.53
CA HIS A 123 0.46 13.64 23.34
C HIS A 123 1.65 14.33 22.65
N ARG A 124 2.87 14.12 23.16
CA ARG A 124 4.10 14.79 22.70
C ARG A 124 4.23 14.84 21.18
N LEU A 125 3.97 13.73 20.49
CA LEU A 125 4.03 13.65 19.02
C LEU A 125 3.18 14.72 18.31
N PHE A 126 1.98 15.06 18.82
CA PHE A 126 1.16 16.11 18.22
C PHE A 126 1.67 17.52 18.48
N LEU A 127 2.45 17.71 19.54
CA LEU A 127 3.08 19.00 19.87
C LEU A 127 4.38 19.20 19.09
N GLU A 128 5.16 18.12 18.95
CA GLU A 128 6.46 18.11 18.28
C GLU A 128 6.33 18.16 16.75
N TYR A 129 5.35 17.44 16.20
CA TYR A 129 5.08 17.39 14.76
C TYR A 129 3.84 18.19 14.36
N ARG A 130 3.43 19.14 15.22
CA ARG A 130 2.27 20.00 14.99
C ARG A 130 2.41 20.65 13.62
N HIS A 131 1.52 20.31 12.70
CA HIS A 131 1.33 21.13 11.51
C HIS A 131 0.81 22.46 12.03
N GLU A 132 1.57 23.55 11.89
CA GLU A 132 0.98 24.88 12.03
C GLU A 132 -0.04 24.98 10.89
N PRO A 133 -1.37 24.93 11.15
CA PRO A 133 -2.27 25.45 10.13
C PRO A 133 -1.88 26.92 10.01
N ASP A 134 -1.75 27.40 8.76
CA ASP A 134 -1.49 28.80 8.43
C ASP A 134 -1.82 29.72 9.61
N LEU A 135 -0.80 30.39 10.13
CA LEU A 135 -1.00 31.67 10.77
C LEU A 135 -1.79 32.48 9.73
N GLU A 136 -3.12 32.48 9.83
CA GLU A 136 -3.91 33.59 9.39
C GLU A 136 -3.23 34.78 10.07
N VAL A 137 -2.42 35.47 9.27
CA VAL A 137 -1.87 36.77 9.56
C VAL A 137 -3.07 37.72 9.69
N GLY A 138 -3.77 37.58 10.81
CA GLY A 138 -4.63 38.60 11.36
C GLY A 138 -3.74 39.74 11.84
N VAL A 139 -3.29 40.56 10.90
CA VAL A 139 -2.78 41.92 11.11
C VAL A 139 -3.05 42.63 9.77
N VAL A 140 -3.85 43.69 9.66
CA VAL A 140 -3.96 44.87 10.51
C VAL A 140 -5.33 45.55 10.30
N GLN A 141 -5.73 46.32 11.31
CA GLN A 141 -6.82 47.31 11.30
C GLN A 141 -6.72 48.32 10.15
#